data_AF-A0A060BSX8-F1
#
_entry.id   AF-A0A060BSX8-F1
#
_cell.length_a   1.000
_cell.length_b   1.000
_cell.length_c   1.000
_cell.angle_alpha   90.00
_cell.angle_beta   90.00
_cell.angle_gamma   90.00
#
_symmetry.space_group_name_H-M   'P 1'
#
loop_
_entity.id
_entity.type
_entity.pdbx_description
1 polymer ?
#
loop_
_entity_poly.entity_id
_entity_poly.type
_entity_poly.pdbx_seq_one_letter_code
_entity_poly.pdbx_strand_id
1 'polypeptide(L)'
;MRMDYALLSIAHQQSTSDQQDAVLSAAVTVSAPASILPEQAANWAYPEQSMSPGEFTLSLVNGIMGRLYLSGHLDRLSEDQFALVAEAVELHKERRHAIS
;
A
#
# COMPACT_ATOMS: atom_id res chain seq x y z
N MET A 1 4.57 16.28 -4.05
CA MET A 1 4.69 15.67 -2.71
C MET A 1 5.81 16.36 -1.94
N ARG A 2 5.62 16.68 -0.66
CA ARG A 2 6.67 17.19 0.23
C ARG A 2 6.91 16.14 1.33
N MET A 3 8.09 15.55 1.33
CA MET A 3 8.49 14.48 2.25
C MET A 3 9.87 14.84 2.77
N ASP A 4 9.88 15.61 3.87
CA ASP A 4 11.09 16.06 4.56
C ASP A 4 11.01 15.71 6.05
N TYR A 5 12.16 15.67 6.72
CA TYR A 5 12.22 15.26 8.12
C TYR A 5 11.54 16.25 9.08
N ALA A 6 11.37 17.52 8.69
CA ALA A 6 10.62 18.46 9.51
C ALA A 6 9.13 18.05 9.56
N LEU A 7 8.56 17.67 8.42
CA LEU A 7 7.19 17.13 8.37
C LEU A 7 7.07 15.78 9.09
N LEU A 8 8.02 14.86 8.88
CA LEU A 8 8.00 13.52 9.52
C LEU A 8 8.19 13.57 11.04
N SER A 9 8.75 14.65 11.58
CA SER A 9 8.89 14.84 13.04
C SER A 9 7.56 15.13 13.75
N ILE A 10 6.54 15.57 13.02
CA ILE A 10 5.21 15.90 13.57
C ILE A 10 4.10 15.00 13.02
N ALA A 11 4.31 14.38 11.85
CA ALA A 11 3.36 13.47 11.22
C ALA A 11 3.74 12.01 11.49
N HIS A 12 2.79 11.25 12.04
CA HIS A 12 2.98 9.82 12.27
C HIS A 12 3.08 9.01 10.98
N GLN A 13 2.43 9.47 9.91
CA GLN A 13 2.34 8.80 8.61
C GLN A 13 2.49 9.82 7.49
N GLN A 14 3.08 9.40 6.39
CA GLN A 14 3.23 10.17 5.17
C GLN A 14 2.87 9.27 3.99
N SER A 15 1.84 9.68 3.22
CA SER A 15 1.53 9.06 1.93
C SER A 15 2.80 9.01 1.11
N THR A 16 3.13 7.90 0.45
CA THR A 16 4.33 7.74 -0.38
C THR A 16 4.14 8.21 -1.83
N SER A 17 2.93 8.08 -2.38
CA SER A 17 2.54 8.56 -3.70
C SER A 17 1.03 8.46 -3.91
N ASP A 18 0.49 9.30 -4.80
CA ASP A 18 -0.89 9.20 -5.29
C ASP A 18 -1.00 8.36 -6.59
N GLN A 19 0.11 7.76 -7.05
CA GLN A 19 0.12 6.89 -8.22
C GLN A 19 -0.70 5.62 -7.97
N GLN A 20 -1.72 5.39 -8.81
CA GLN A 20 -2.66 4.26 -8.66
C GLN A 20 -2.31 3.06 -9.55
N ASP A 21 -1.51 3.28 -10.60
CA ASP A 21 -1.02 2.19 -11.43
C ASP A 21 -0.11 1.27 -10.61
N ALA A 22 -0.49 0.00 -10.50
CA ALA A 22 0.20 -0.98 -9.66
C ALA A 22 1.65 -1.23 -10.12
N VAL A 23 1.94 -1.15 -11.43
CA VAL A 23 3.28 -1.37 -11.96
C VAL A 23 4.17 -0.16 -11.68
N LEU A 24 3.66 1.06 -11.89
CA LEU A 24 4.41 2.28 -11.62
C LEU A 24 4.62 2.52 -10.12
N SER A 25 3.63 2.17 -9.30
CA SER A 25 3.70 2.34 -7.84
C SER A 25 4.72 1.40 -7.19
N ALA A 26 5.03 0.25 -7.79
CA ALA A 26 6.00 -0.70 -7.26
C ALA A 26 7.39 -0.06 -7.07
N ALA A 27 7.85 0.73 -8.03
CA ALA A 27 9.14 1.41 -7.96
C ALA A 27 9.19 2.46 -6.83
N VAL A 28 8.07 3.14 -6.56
CA VAL A 28 7.99 4.10 -5.46
C VAL A 28 8.00 3.38 -4.12
N THR A 29 7.14 2.37 -3.98
CA THR A 29 6.94 1.59 -2.75
C THR A 29 8.24 0.96 -2.28
N VAL A 30 8.98 0.30 -3.18
CA VAL A 30 10.25 -0.36 -2.83
C VAL A 30 11.36 0.63 -2.47
N SER A 31 11.29 1.86 -3.01
CA SER A 31 12.30 2.89 -2.79
C SER A 31 12.00 3.76 -1.55
N ALA A 32 10.75 3.81 -1.09
CA ALA A 32 10.34 4.64 0.04
C ALA A 32 11.20 4.41 1.31
N PRO A 33 11.54 3.17 1.70
CA PRO A 33 12.39 2.92 2.88
C PRO A 33 13.77 3.57 2.84
N ALA A 34 14.26 4.03 1.69
CA ALA A 34 15.52 4.76 1.59
C ALA A 34 15.44 6.20 2.17
N SER A 35 14.23 6.75 2.34
CA SER A 35 14.00 8.14 2.75
C SER A 35 13.01 8.30 3.89
N ILE A 36 12.18 7.30 4.16
CA ILE A 36 11.15 7.30 5.20
C ILE A 36 11.14 5.95 5.92
N LEU A 37 10.96 5.96 7.25
CA LEU A 37 10.86 4.73 8.02
C LEU A 37 9.65 3.90 7.54
N PRO A 38 9.76 2.57 7.40
CA PRO A 38 8.65 1.73 6.93
C PRO A 38 7.34 1.94 7.70
N GLU A 39 7.44 2.17 9.01
CA GLU A 39 6.29 2.42 9.87
C GLU A 39 5.65 3.79 9.68
N GLN A 40 6.30 4.75 9.02
CA GLN A 40 5.77 6.06 8.63
C GLN A 40 5.34 6.12 7.14
N ALA A 41 5.79 5.16 6.33
CA ALA A 41 5.52 5.09 4.88
C ALA A 41 4.13 4.53 4.58
N ALA A 42 3.14 5.42 4.41
CA ALA A 42 1.79 5.05 4.01
C ALA A 42 1.75 4.71 2.52
N ASN A 43 1.68 3.42 2.21
CA ASN A 43 1.59 2.88 0.85
C ASN A 43 0.14 2.56 0.51
N TRP A 44 -0.32 3.09 -0.61
CA TRP A 44 -1.68 2.87 -1.06
C TRP A 44 -1.79 1.58 -1.88
N ALA A 45 -2.86 0.81 -1.62
CA ALA A 45 -3.37 -0.22 -2.50
C ALA A 45 -4.70 0.27 -3.11
N TYR A 46 -4.81 0.15 -4.42
CA TYR A 46 -5.99 0.50 -5.21
C TYR A 46 -6.49 -0.73 -5.98
N PRO A 47 -6.99 -1.79 -5.30
CA PRO A 47 -7.58 -2.92 -6.00
C PRO A 47 -8.87 -2.50 -6.72
N GLU A 48 -8.97 -2.79 -8.01
CA GLU A 48 -10.19 -2.54 -8.79
C GLU A 48 -10.70 -3.82 -9.47
N GLN A 49 -12.02 -3.91 -9.62
CA GLN A 49 -12.70 -5.07 -10.20
C GLN A 49 -12.20 -5.41 -11.62
N SER A 50 -11.86 -4.40 -12.41
CA SER A 50 -11.41 -4.50 -13.81
C SER A 50 -9.96 -4.95 -13.97
N MET A 51 -9.16 -4.95 -12.89
CA MET A 51 -7.75 -5.33 -12.96
C MET A 51 -7.59 -6.79 -13.34
N SER A 52 -6.52 -7.09 -14.07
CA SER A 52 -6.08 -8.48 -14.19
C SER A 52 -5.72 -9.05 -12.81
N PRO A 53 -5.78 -10.38 -12.61
CA PRO A 53 -5.40 -10.99 -11.35
C PRO A 53 -3.98 -10.60 -10.87
N GLY A 54 -3.05 -10.43 -11.82
CA GLY A 54 -1.68 -10.01 -11.53
C GLY A 54 -1.59 -8.57 -11.05
N GLU A 55 -2.26 -7.63 -11.72
CA GLU A 55 -2.31 -6.22 -11.31
C GLU A 55 -3.01 -6.05 -9.97
N PHE A 56 -4.11 -6.78 -9.75
CA PHE A 56 -4.84 -6.78 -8.49
C PHE A 56 -3.95 -7.22 -7.34
N THR A 57 -3.25 -8.35 -7.52
CA THR A 57 -2.30 -8.86 -6.52
C THR A 57 -1.14 -7.89 -6.29
N LEU A 58 -0.57 -7.33 -7.36
CA LEU A 58 0.54 -6.37 -7.26
C LEU A 58 0.13 -5.10 -6.51
N SER A 59 -1.10 -4.61 -6.75
CA SER A 59 -1.67 -3.46 -6.04
C SER A 59 -1.71 -3.71 -4.52
N LEU A 60 -2.16 -4.90 -4.11
CA LEU A 60 -2.16 -5.31 -2.71
C LEU A 60 -0.75 -5.46 -2.14
N VAL A 61 0.15 -6.12 -2.89
CA VAL A 61 1.55 -6.33 -2.49
C VAL A 61 2.27 -4.99 -2.26
N ASN A 62 2.07 -4.00 -3.14
CA ASN A 62 2.64 -2.67 -2.96
C ASN A 62 2.15 -2.03 -1.65
N GLY A 63 0.86 -2.14 -1.34
CA GLY A 63 0.31 -1.61 -0.09
C GLY A 63 0.89 -2.25 1.17
N ILE A 64 1.08 -3.58 1.19
CA ILE A 64 1.56 -4.29 2.38
C ILE A 64 3.05 -4.08 2.68
N MET A 65 3.86 -3.61 1.72
CA MET A 65 5.30 -3.35 1.85
C MET A 65 5.64 -2.05 2.62
N GLY A 66 4.73 -1.60 3.49
CA GLY A 66 4.84 -0.42 4.35
C GLY A 66 3.60 -0.37 5.25
N ARG A 67 3.06 0.81 5.51
CA ARG A 67 1.75 0.97 6.14
C ARG A 67 0.66 0.90 5.07
N LEU A 68 -0.12 -0.18 5.09
CA LEU A 68 -1.20 -0.39 4.13
C LEU A 68 -2.31 0.66 4.28
N TYR A 69 -2.58 1.38 3.21
CA TYR A 69 -3.77 2.21 3.02
C TYR A 69 -4.61 1.64 1.87
N LEU A 70 -5.79 1.13 2.19
CA LEU A 70 -6.69 0.54 1.20
C LEU A 70 -7.67 1.60 0.68
N SER A 71 -7.78 1.70 -0.64
CA SER A 71 -8.73 2.58 -1.32
C SER A 71 -9.38 1.84 -2.49
N GLY A 72 -10.33 2.51 -3.17
CA GLY A 72 -11.10 1.94 -4.27
C GLY A 72 -12.50 1.48 -3.87
N HIS A 73 -13.19 0.84 -4.82
CA HIS A 73 -14.59 0.43 -4.69
C HIS A 73 -14.71 -1.03 -4.25
N LEU A 74 -14.41 -1.29 -2.97
CA LEU A 74 -14.47 -2.65 -2.39
C LEU A 74 -15.85 -3.29 -2.52
N ASP A 75 -16.90 -2.47 -2.56
CA ASP A 75 -18.31 -2.87 -2.75
C ASP A 75 -18.59 -3.47 -4.13
N ARG A 76 -17.69 -3.25 -5.10
CA ARG A 76 -17.82 -3.76 -6.48
C ARG A 76 -16.99 -5.00 -6.75
N LEU A 77 -16.15 -5.42 -5.80
CA LEU A 77 -15.30 -6.59 -5.97
C LEU A 77 -16.14 -7.87 -6.00
N SER A 78 -15.67 -8.86 -6.76
CA SER A 78 -16.19 -10.22 -6.61
C SER A 78 -15.88 -10.78 -5.22
N GLU A 79 -16.57 -11.85 -4.83
CA GLU A 79 -16.29 -12.54 -3.55
C GLU A 79 -14.82 -12.97 -3.44
N ASP A 80 -14.25 -13.51 -4.52
CA ASP A 80 -12.84 -13.94 -4.56
C ASP A 80 -11.88 -12.74 -4.42
N GLN A 81 -12.15 -11.64 -5.12
CA GLN A 81 -11.35 -10.42 -5.02
C GLN A 81 -11.41 -9.83 -3.60
N PHE A 82 -12.59 -9.81 -2.99
CA PHE A 82 -12.77 -9.34 -1.62
C PHE A 82 -12.07 -10.26 -0.61
N ALA A 83 -12.13 -11.58 -0.79
CA ALA A 83 -11.41 -12.54 0.04
C ALA A 83 -9.89 -12.31 -0.02
N LEU A 84 -9.34 -12.04 -1.21
CA LEU A 84 -7.92 -11.73 -1.38
C LEU A 84 -7.52 -10.40 -0.71
N VAL A 85 -8.38 -9.39 -0.74
CA VAL A 85 -8.18 -8.15 0.02
C VAL A 85 -8.14 -8.43 1.52
N ALA A 86 -9.07 -9.24 2.03
CA ALA A 86 -9.10 -9.63 3.44
C ALA A 86 -7.83 -10.39 3.84
N GLU A 87 -7.36 -11.32 3.02
CA GLU A 87 -6.09 -12.03 3.22
C GLU A 87 -4.90 -11.07 3.28
N ALA A 88 -4.82 -10.11 2.35
CA ALA A 88 -3.75 -9.11 2.36
C ALA A 88 -3.77 -8.23 3.62
N VAL A 89 -4.95 -7.86 4.12
CA VAL A 89 -5.11 -7.10 5.36
C VAL A 89 -4.63 -7.91 6.57
N GLU A 90 -5.00 -9.19 6.67
CA GLU A 90 -4.53 -10.06 7.75
C GLU A 90 -3.02 -10.27 7.68
N LEU A 91 -2.48 -10.54 6.49
CA LEU A 91 -1.04 -10.65 6.27
C LEU A 91 -0.30 -9.38 6.70
N HIS A 92 -0.82 -8.20 6.38
CA HIS A 92 -0.25 -6.93 6.83
C HIS A 92 -0.27 -6.81 8.36
N LYS A 93 -1.39 -7.15 9.02
CA LYS A 93 -1.49 -7.13 10.49
C LYS A 93 -0.46 -8.04 11.15
N GLU A 94 -0.25 -9.23 10.61
CA GLU A 94 0.73 -10.20 11.10
C GLU A 94 2.17 -9.72 10.90
N ARG A 95 2.48 -9.13 9.74
CA ARG A 95 3.86 -8.85 9.32
C ARG A 95 4.34 -7.44 9.60
N ARG A 96 3.47 -6.46 9.83
CA ARG A 96 3.84 -5.03 9.95
C ARG A 96 4.94 -4.75 10.99
N HIS A 97 5.06 -5.58 12.02
CA HIS A 97 6.09 -5.46 13.06
C HIS A 97 7.44 -6.10 12.69
N ALA A 98 7.47 -6.94 11.65
CA ALA A 98 8.68 -7.54 11.09
C ALA A 98 9.24 -6.73 9.91
N ILE A 99 8.46 -5.78 9.38
CA ILE A 99 8.83 -4.87 8.30
C ILE A 99 9.33 -3.52 8.88
N SER A 100 9.35 -3.38 10.22
CA SER A 100 9.87 -2.22 10.98
C SER A 100 11.33 -2.42 11.38
#